data_AF-A0A497PT19-F1
#
_entry.id   AF-A0A497PT19-F1
#
_cell.length_a   1.000
_cell.length_b   1.000
_cell.length_c   1.000
_cell.angle_alpha   90.00
_cell.angle_beta   90.00
_cell.angle_gamma   90.00
#
_symmetry.space_group_name_H-M   'P 1'
#
loop_
_entity.id
_entity.type
_entity.pdbx_description
1 polymer ?
#
loop_
_entity_poly.entity_id
_entity_poly.type
_entity_poly.pdbx_seq_one_letter_code
_entity_poly.pdbx_strand_id
1 'polypeptide(L)'
;MSSAWILKTPQMREAGKEILLREALVAHMRSTRDRQILASIAGDERPLEDLLSFFASFYVYNYQGLRLFGPDSESSSPDRKTDLEREERRQLELEIRQLLGNTFREEVDIARLVSEFFVTVCDELGLSASVPQPPDRLCDLVVEFLSKIPSDYSPNASIDFINAITGWGAEFRRDLYAKASGLKESALTLRDELIREHEEEIIEISTLKRGIVRIRGQLTYLTAPLRAEDLLPDVLDSIVKSAWENICARGQRLAALKIAHGIRISFLDFVEEYVDTPTTLERMEQELGKKASEAFGQALIDNPGLAYSIISAFVGLPEEDVKAALRQKGLRDPVELGRALMETEHEESVSEQKEPEISKEELENIERSMRMLEKIEKALNGPVKGMLRARGLRAAELEKIGIDLLTKDESTLVGIEKQVLAELRKKVRVPPPDEMQRLIDLRARVQSGEIGGLEATSATEMIQRRVQSEAVNSLRLDLVWHLMIGVMTNVARVVETYLRSKHDLLRIRAVLKSIYEETEMELQYLREEILIDLLSLRIYEMKCVHPELDAPTVCAWL
;
A
#
# COMPACT_ATOMS: atom_id res chain seq x y z
N MET A 1 1.32 -13.69 -7.33
CA MET A 1 1.07 -12.28 -6.99
C MET A 1 2.35 -11.65 -6.44
N SER A 2 2.79 -10.53 -7.01
CA SER A 2 3.95 -9.77 -6.53
C SER A 2 3.55 -8.97 -5.28
N SER A 3 4.21 -9.26 -4.15
CA SER A 3 4.08 -8.49 -2.89
C SER A 3 4.87 -7.16 -2.91
N ALA A 4 5.51 -6.83 -4.03
CA ALA A 4 6.41 -5.69 -4.13
C ALA A 4 5.64 -4.43 -4.56
N TRP A 5 5.53 -3.47 -3.64
CA TRP A 5 5.10 -2.10 -3.92
C TRP A 5 6.04 -1.42 -4.92
N ILE A 6 5.46 -0.79 -5.95
CA ILE A 6 6.12 0.13 -6.86
C ILE A 6 6.08 1.54 -6.26
N LEU A 7 4.90 1.99 -5.84
CA LEU A 7 4.65 3.33 -5.32
C LEU A 7 4.67 3.32 -3.79
N LYS A 8 5.87 3.24 -3.20
CA LYS A 8 6.03 3.33 -1.75
C LYS A 8 6.07 4.78 -1.27
N THR A 9 5.21 5.13 -0.32
CA THR A 9 5.34 6.38 0.45
C THR A 9 6.61 6.35 1.30
N PRO A 10 7.18 7.51 1.69
CA PRO A 10 8.31 7.56 2.61
C PRO A 10 8.08 6.71 3.87
N GLN A 11 6.86 6.77 4.41
CA GLN A 11 6.37 5.98 5.54
C GLN A 11 6.49 4.46 5.31
N MET A 12 6.13 4.01 4.10
CA MET A 12 6.21 2.58 3.72
C MET A 12 7.63 2.12 3.37
N ARG A 13 8.55 3.04 3.03
CA ARG A 13 9.96 2.69 2.75
C ARG A 13 10.74 2.40 4.02
N GLU A 14 10.37 3.05 5.10
CA GLU A 14 11.00 2.93 6.42
C GLU A 14 10.33 1.85 7.30
N ALA A 15 9.51 0.98 6.69
CA ALA A 15 8.63 -0.04 7.30
C ALA A 15 9.38 -1.19 8.01
N GLY A 16 10.16 -0.85 9.03
CA GLY A 16 10.66 -1.75 10.05
C GLY A 16 10.07 -1.48 11.44
N LYS A 17 9.07 -0.59 11.56
CA LYS A 17 8.42 -0.27 12.83
C LYS A 17 6.90 -0.29 12.63
N GLU A 18 6.20 -1.14 13.38
CA GLU A 18 4.72 -1.31 13.42
C GLU A 18 3.97 -0.05 13.94
N ILE A 19 4.56 1.13 13.76
CA ILE A 19 4.11 2.40 14.35
C ILE A 19 2.97 3.00 13.51
N LEU A 20 3.03 2.88 12.18
CA LEU A 20 1.98 3.37 11.28
C LEU A 20 1.02 2.24 10.95
N LEU A 21 -0.03 2.12 11.75
CA LEU A 21 -0.91 0.96 11.71
C LEU A 21 -1.72 0.83 10.42
N ARG A 22 -2.15 1.93 9.79
CA ARG A 22 -2.90 1.86 8.51
C ARG A 22 -2.06 1.18 7.43
N GLU A 23 -0.81 1.61 7.29
CA GLU A 23 0.17 1.04 6.37
C GLU A 23 0.59 -0.38 6.78
N ALA A 24 0.75 -0.65 8.09
CA ALA A 24 1.10 -1.99 8.59
C ALA A 24 0.00 -3.01 8.32
N LEU A 25 -1.26 -2.68 8.65
CA LEU A 25 -2.42 -3.54 8.42
C LEU A 25 -2.51 -3.90 6.93
N VAL A 26 -2.42 -2.90 6.05
CA VAL A 26 -2.46 -3.12 4.59
C VAL A 26 -1.27 -3.93 4.08
N ALA A 27 -0.05 -3.73 4.63
CA ALA A 27 1.11 -4.55 4.27
C ALA A 27 0.91 -6.03 4.63
N HIS A 28 0.32 -6.32 5.79
CA HIS A 28 -0.03 -7.66 6.21
C HIS A 28 -1.21 -8.22 5.39
N MET A 29 -2.21 -7.42 5.02
CA MET A 29 -3.29 -7.83 4.10
C MET A 29 -2.77 -8.16 2.70
N ARG A 30 -1.63 -7.58 2.26
CA ARG A 30 -0.95 -7.95 1.00
C ARG A 30 0.00 -9.14 1.12
N SER A 31 0.38 -9.53 2.32
CA SER A 31 1.35 -10.61 2.55
C SER A 31 0.75 -11.96 2.16
N THR A 32 1.34 -12.65 1.19
CA THR A 32 0.90 -13.98 0.75
C THR A 32 0.85 -14.97 1.91
N ARG A 33 1.82 -14.89 2.83
CA ARG A 33 1.87 -15.74 4.02
C ARG A 33 0.65 -15.48 4.91
N ASP A 34 0.35 -14.23 5.17
CA ASP A 34 -0.67 -13.85 6.15
C ASP A 34 -2.06 -14.13 5.57
N ARG A 35 -2.23 -13.97 4.25
CA ARG A 35 -3.43 -14.41 3.52
C ARG A 35 -3.68 -15.91 3.63
N GLN A 36 -2.64 -16.74 3.47
CA GLN A 36 -2.79 -18.19 3.63
C GLN A 36 -3.21 -18.56 5.05
N ILE A 37 -2.64 -17.91 6.06
CA ILE A 37 -3.03 -18.12 7.45
C ILE A 37 -4.46 -17.63 7.66
N LEU A 38 -4.80 -16.44 7.18
CA LEU A 38 -6.13 -15.86 7.31
C LEU A 38 -7.20 -16.73 6.63
N ALA A 39 -6.97 -17.19 5.41
CA ALA A 39 -7.87 -18.09 4.68
C ALA A 39 -8.10 -19.41 5.44
N SER A 40 -7.06 -19.93 6.11
CA SER A 40 -7.19 -21.15 6.93
C SER A 40 -8.04 -20.97 8.19
N ILE A 41 -8.24 -19.73 8.65
CA ILE A 41 -8.99 -19.41 9.88
C ILE A 41 -10.39 -18.85 9.53
N ALA A 42 -10.49 -17.98 8.52
CA ALA A 42 -11.71 -17.28 8.15
C ALA A 42 -12.77 -18.20 7.53
N GLY A 43 -12.33 -19.23 6.79
CA GLY A 43 -13.15 -20.30 6.21
C GLY A 43 -14.03 -19.88 5.02
N ASP A 44 -14.76 -18.78 5.14
CA ASP A 44 -15.86 -18.40 4.24
C ASP A 44 -15.79 -16.92 3.78
N GLU A 45 -16.56 -16.59 2.73
CA GLU A 45 -16.81 -15.22 2.26
C GLU A 45 -17.56 -14.42 3.35
N ARG A 46 -17.15 -13.17 3.55
CA ARG A 46 -17.72 -12.27 4.57
C ARG A 46 -17.92 -10.85 4.02
N PRO A 47 -18.87 -10.07 4.54
CA PRO A 47 -18.95 -8.64 4.24
C PRO A 47 -17.61 -7.94 4.49
N LEU A 48 -17.34 -6.85 3.77
CA LEU A 48 -16.03 -6.18 3.83
C LEU A 48 -15.69 -5.70 5.25
N GLU A 49 -16.65 -5.12 5.96
CA GLU A 49 -16.48 -4.64 7.33
C GLU A 49 -16.13 -5.77 8.31
N ASP A 50 -16.74 -6.94 8.11
CA ASP A 50 -16.44 -8.14 8.88
C ASP A 50 -15.05 -8.69 8.55
N LEU A 51 -14.65 -8.61 7.28
CA LEU A 51 -13.33 -8.99 6.81
C LEU A 51 -12.24 -8.10 7.42
N LEU A 52 -12.48 -6.79 7.51
CA LEU A 52 -11.57 -5.82 8.14
C LEU A 52 -11.50 -6.03 9.66
N SER A 53 -12.64 -6.26 10.32
CA SER A 53 -12.71 -6.56 11.75
C SER A 53 -11.97 -7.87 12.08
N PHE A 54 -12.18 -8.90 11.27
CA PHE A 54 -11.47 -10.17 11.38
C PHE A 54 -9.97 -10.02 11.14
N PHE A 55 -9.58 -9.19 10.18
CA PHE A 55 -8.17 -8.91 9.93
C PHE A 55 -7.53 -8.15 11.10
N ALA A 56 -8.21 -7.15 11.67
CA ALA A 56 -7.73 -6.42 12.83
C ALA A 56 -7.58 -7.34 14.06
N SER A 57 -8.53 -8.26 14.30
CA SER A 57 -8.41 -9.25 15.38
C SER A 57 -7.24 -10.22 15.13
N PHE A 58 -7.07 -10.68 13.89
CA PHE A 58 -5.92 -11.46 13.47
C PHE A 58 -4.60 -10.72 13.73
N TYR A 59 -4.55 -9.43 13.41
CA TYR A 59 -3.36 -8.60 13.62
C TYR A 59 -3.01 -8.45 15.11
N VAL A 60 -4.00 -8.06 15.92
CA VAL A 60 -3.87 -7.88 17.37
C VAL A 60 -3.44 -9.18 18.06
N TYR A 61 -4.01 -10.31 17.65
CA TYR A 61 -3.68 -11.61 18.23
C TYR A 61 -2.30 -12.14 17.80
N ASN A 62 -1.99 -12.13 16.49
CA ASN A 62 -0.82 -12.83 15.97
C ASN A 62 0.47 -11.98 15.94
N TYR A 63 0.36 -10.66 15.77
CA TYR A 63 1.51 -9.76 15.71
C TYR A 63 1.68 -9.01 17.01
N GLN A 64 0.58 -8.47 17.54
CA GLN A 64 0.62 -7.75 18.81
C GLN A 64 0.58 -8.67 20.03
N GLY A 65 0.36 -9.99 19.84
CA GLY A 65 0.45 -10.97 20.92
C GLY A 65 -0.53 -10.72 22.06
N LEU A 66 -1.66 -10.07 21.78
CA LEU A 66 -2.69 -9.84 22.78
C LEU A 66 -3.43 -11.15 23.06
N ARG A 67 -3.65 -11.43 24.34
CA ARG A 67 -4.34 -12.61 24.85
C ARG A 67 -5.40 -12.14 25.84
N LEU A 68 -6.61 -12.67 25.71
CA LEU A 68 -7.73 -12.32 26.58
C LEU A 68 -7.72 -13.18 27.85
N PHE A 69 -7.32 -14.45 27.71
CA PHE A 69 -7.24 -15.38 28.82
C PHE A 69 -5.82 -15.42 29.41
N GLY A 70 -5.75 -15.52 30.73
CA GLY A 70 -4.47 -15.57 31.46
C GLY A 70 -3.72 -16.90 31.27
N PRO A 71 -2.45 -16.97 31.69
CA PRO A 71 -1.66 -18.21 31.64
C PRO A 71 -2.26 -19.35 32.48
N ASP A 72 -3.04 -19.04 33.53
CA ASP A 72 -3.71 -20.04 34.37
C ASP A 72 -4.88 -20.76 33.68
N SER A 73 -5.34 -20.24 32.54
CA SER A 73 -6.34 -20.88 31.67
C SER A 73 -5.71 -21.88 30.68
N GLU A 74 -4.38 -21.95 30.59
CA GLU A 74 -3.69 -22.91 29.73
C GLU A 74 -3.89 -24.34 30.22
N SER A 75 -4.86 -25.04 29.65
CA SER A 75 -5.00 -26.47 29.84
C SER A 75 -3.77 -27.23 29.31
N SER A 76 -3.36 -28.30 29.98
CA SER A 76 -2.19 -29.12 29.59
C SER A 76 -2.42 -30.01 28.36
N SER A 77 -3.66 -30.09 27.85
CA SER A 77 -4.01 -30.90 26.68
C SER A 77 -4.01 -30.07 25.38
N PRO A 78 -3.39 -30.55 24.29
CA PRO A 78 -3.26 -29.80 23.02
C PRO A 78 -4.61 -29.44 22.35
N ASP A 79 -5.63 -30.30 22.47
CA ASP A 79 -6.95 -30.04 21.88
C ASP A 79 -7.64 -28.84 22.53
N ARG A 80 -7.64 -28.80 23.87
CA ARG A 80 -8.23 -27.68 24.63
C ARG A 80 -7.46 -26.36 24.45
N LYS A 81 -6.14 -26.41 24.22
CA LYS A 81 -5.36 -25.21 23.84
C LYS A 81 -5.87 -24.64 22.51
N THR A 82 -6.07 -25.51 21.53
CA THR A 82 -6.58 -25.10 20.21
C THR A 82 -7.99 -24.51 20.30
N ASP A 83 -8.86 -25.07 21.14
CA ASP A 83 -10.21 -24.54 21.37
C ASP A 83 -10.19 -23.18 22.09
N LEU A 84 -9.31 -23.00 23.08
CA LEU A 84 -9.11 -21.72 23.75
C LEU A 84 -8.62 -20.64 22.79
N GLU A 85 -7.62 -20.94 21.96
CA GLU A 85 -7.10 -19.98 20.97
C GLU A 85 -8.18 -19.57 19.95
N ARG A 86 -9.05 -20.50 19.56
CA ARG A 86 -10.20 -20.20 18.68
C ARG A 86 -11.21 -19.29 19.37
N GLU A 87 -11.54 -19.57 20.63
CA GLU A 87 -12.48 -18.78 21.40
C GLU A 87 -11.92 -17.37 21.67
N GLU A 88 -10.64 -17.22 22.00
CA GLU A 88 -9.99 -15.90 22.15
C GLU A 88 -10.10 -15.06 20.88
N ARG A 89 -9.74 -15.66 19.73
CA ARG A 89 -9.81 -14.97 18.43
C ARG A 89 -11.24 -14.56 18.11
N ARG A 90 -12.21 -15.41 18.42
CA ARG A 90 -13.63 -15.13 18.22
C ARG A 90 -14.12 -13.98 19.11
N GLN A 91 -13.70 -13.96 20.38
CA GLN A 91 -14.07 -12.87 21.30
C GLN A 91 -13.45 -11.54 20.87
N LEU A 92 -12.16 -11.54 20.51
CA LEU A 92 -11.49 -10.35 19.95
C LEU A 92 -12.18 -9.86 18.68
N GLU A 93 -12.58 -10.75 17.79
CA GLU A 93 -13.33 -10.39 16.58
C GLU A 93 -14.67 -9.72 16.93
N LEU A 94 -15.43 -10.27 17.88
CA LEU A 94 -16.72 -9.70 18.29
C LEU A 94 -16.56 -8.33 18.95
N GLU A 95 -15.58 -8.16 19.82
CA GLU A 95 -15.29 -6.88 20.47
C GLU A 95 -14.84 -5.83 19.45
N ILE A 96 -13.90 -6.18 18.55
CA ILE A 96 -13.44 -5.27 17.49
C ILE A 96 -14.58 -4.87 16.58
N ARG A 97 -15.44 -5.83 16.20
CA ARG A 97 -16.62 -5.55 15.38
C ARG A 97 -17.59 -4.61 16.10
N GLN A 98 -17.79 -4.80 17.41
CA GLN A 98 -18.64 -3.93 18.21
C GLN A 98 -18.09 -2.49 18.28
N LEU A 99 -16.77 -2.35 18.45
CA LEU A 99 -16.10 -1.05 18.47
C LEU A 99 -16.10 -0.37 17.10
N LEU A 100 -15.90 -1.13 16.03
CA LEU A 100 -15.93 -0.59 14.67
C LEU A 100 -17.35 -0.15 14.28
N GLY A 101 -18.39 -0.89 14.71
CA GLY A 101 -19.78 -0.48 14.56
C GLY A 101 -20.14 -0.17 13.11
N ASN A 102 -20.65 1.04 12.84
CA ASN A 102 -20.87 1.57 11.48
C ASN A 102 -19.78 2.57 11.05
N THR A 103 -18.75 2.77 11.88
CA THR A 103 -17.78 3.86 11.71
C THR A 103 -16.90 3.67 10.46
N PHE A 104 -16.81 2.45 9.91
CA PHE A 104 -16.14 2.22 8.63
C PHE A 104 -16.95 2.80 7.47
N ARG A 105 -18.27 2.59 7.42
CA ARG A 105 -19.14 3.21 6.40
C ARG A 105 -19.13 4.73 6.52
N GLU A 106 -19.21 5.24 7.74
CA GLU A 106 -19.07 6.68 8.00
C GLU A 106 -17.73 7.20 7.48
N GLU A 107 -16.63 6.47 7.66
CA GLU A 107 -15.32 6.85 7.12
C GLU A 107 -15.30 6.88 5.58
N VAL A 108 -15.92 5.89 4.92
CA VAL A 108 -16.05 5.85 3.45
C VAL A 108 -16.84 7.05 2.94
N ASP A 109 -17.97 7.37 3.57
CA ASP A 109 -18.80 8.53 3.23
C ASP A 109 -18.07 9.86 3.45
N ILE A 110 -17.35 10.01 4.57
CA ILE A 110 -16.55 11.21 4.84
C ILE A 110 -15.41 11.34 3.83
N ALA A 111 -14.75 10.25 3.46
CA ALA A 111 -13.74 10.25 2.40
C ALA A 111 -14.33 10.66 1.03
N ARG A 112 -15.59 10.28 0.76
CA ARG A 112 -16.32 10.71 -0.44
C ARG A 112 -16.60 12.20 -0.38
N LEU A 113 -17.15 12.68 0.74
CA LEU A 113 -17.46 14.09 0.99
C LEU A 113 -16.22 15.00 0.86
N VAL A 114 -15.07 14.56 1.38
CA VAL A 114 -13.79 15.24 1.18
C VAL A 114 -13.44 15.33 -0.31
N SER A 115 -13.62 14.25 -1.07
CA SER A 115 -13.31 14.24 -2.50
C SER A 115 -14.27 15.12 -3.31
N GLU A 116 -15.56 15.11 -2.98
CA GLU A 116 -16.55 16.02 -3.55
C GLU A 116 -16.21 17.49 -3.25
N PHE A 117 -15.72 17.80 -2.05
CA PHE A 117 -15.24 19.14 -1.69
C PHE A 117 -14.11 19.56 -2.63
N PHE A 118 -13.07 18.74 -2.81
CA PHE A 118 -11.96 19.07 -3.70
C PHE A 118 -12.40 19.25 -5.16
N VAL A 119 -13.30 18.40 -5.66
CA VAL A 119 -13.85 18.54 -7.03
C VAL A 119 -14.61 19.86 -7.18
N THR A 120 -15.50 20.17 -6.24
CA THR A 120 -16.33 21.39 -6.26
C THR A 120 -15.47 22.65 -6.19
N VAL A 121 -14.48 22.66 -5.30
CA VAL A 121 -13.50 23.74 -5.18
C VAL A 121 -12.72 23.93 -6.49
N CYS A 122 -12.27 22.84 -7.13
CA CYS A 122 -11.57 22.92 -8.41
C CYS A 122 -12.44 23.49 -9.54
N ASP A 123 -13.74 23.16 -9.53
CA ASP A 123 -14.71 23.61 -10.55
C ASP A 123 -15.15 25.06 -10.36
N GLU A 124 -15.50 25.44 -9.13
CA GLU A 124 -16.01 26.79 -8.83
C GLU A 124 -14.90 27.85 -8.87
N LEU A 125 -13.69 27.50 -8.43
CA LEU A 125 -12.65 28.51 -8.23
C LEU A 125 -11.70 28.65 -9.43
N GLY A 126 -11.72 27.72 -10.39
CA GLY A 126 -11.02 27.85 -11.69
C GLY A 126 -9.57 28.36 -11.58
N LEU A 127 -8.84 27.89 -10.57
CA LEU A 127 -7.73 28.66 -10.00
C LEU A 127 -6.49 28.67 -10.91
N SER A 128 -5.88 29.85 -11.03
CA SER A 128 -4.45 29.95 -11.31
C SER A 128 -3.72 29.76 -9.97
N ALA A 129 -2.73 28.87 -9.92
CA ALA A 129 -1.94 28.52 -8.72
C ALA A 129 -1.11 29.69 -8.09
N SER A 130 -1.48 30.94 -8.39
CA SER A 130 -0.75 32.16 -8.03
C SER A 130 -1.52 33.08 -7.08
N VAL A 131 -2.72 32.73 -6.61
CA VAL A 131 -3.50 33.56 -5.68
C VAL A 131 -3.09 33.25 -4.23
N PRO A 132 -2.46 34.18 -3.50
CA PRO A 132 -1.93 33.91 -2.16
C PRO A 132 -3.00 33.94 -1.05
N GLN A 133 -4.23 34.37 -1.35
CA GLN A 133 -5.33 34.45 -0.40
C GLN A 133 -6.48 33.50 -0.74
N PRO A 134 -7.15 32.92 0.26
CA PRO A 134 -8.32 32.08 0.03
C PRO A 134 -9.44 32.90 -0.61
N PRO A 135 -10.15 32.39 -1.62
CA PRO A 135 -11.35 33.03 -2.14
C PRO A 135 -12.46 33.06 -1.09
N ASP A 136 -13.25 34.15 -1.01
CA ASP A 136 -14.36 34.28 -0.06
C ASP A 136 -15.33 33.08 -0.13
N ARG A 137 -15.57 32.59 -1.35
CA ARG A 137 -16.42 31.42 -1.62
C ARG A 137 -15.93 30.12 -0.96
N LEU A 138 -14.64 30.00 -0.66
CA LEU A 138 -14.10 28.81 0.01
C LEU A 138 -14.66 28.66 1.43
N CYS A 139 -14.90 29.77 2.13
CA CYS A 139 -15.52 29.75 3.44
C CYS A 139 -16.93 29.15 3.38
N ASP A 140 -17.75 29.62 2.42
CA ASP A 140 -19.10 29.08 2.20
C ASP A 140 -19.06 27.57 1.90
N LEU A 141 -18.13 27.12 1.06
CA LEU A 141 -17.99 25.70 0.71
C LEU A 141 -17.59 24.86 1.93
N VAL A 142 -16.69 25.33 2.79
CA VAL A 142 -16.34 24.62 4.03
C VAL A 142 -17.57 24.48 4.93
N VAL A 143 -18.34 25.55 5.10
CA VAL A 143 -19.57 25.56 5.91
C VAL A 143 -20.63 24.63 5.32
N GLU A 144 -20.85 24.69 4.00
CA GLU A 144 -21.80 23.84 3.29
C GLU A 144 -21.45 22.36 3.45
N PHE A 145 -20.19 21.98 3.25
CA PHE A 145 -19.78 20.58 3.36
C PHE A 145 -19.78 20.07 4.79
N LEU A 146 -19.43 20.88 5.80
CA LEU A 146 -19.63 20.52 7.20
C LEU A 146 -21.10 20.26 7.55
N SER A 147 -22.04 20.98 6.90
CA SER A 147 -23.47 20.78 7.11
C SER A 147 -23.99 19.45 6.50
N LYS A 148 -23.29 18.89 5.50
CA LYS A 148 -23.66 17.62 4.86
C LYS A 148 -23.36 16.39 5.72
N ILE A 149 -22.53 16.52 6.75
CA ILE A 149 -22.24 15.42 7.69
C ILE A 149 -23.52 15.09 8.48
N PRO A 150 -24.02 13.84 8.44
CA PRO A 150 -25.22 13.46 9.19
C PRO A 150 -25.03 13.61 10.70
N SER A 151 -26.09 13.97 11.42
CA SER A 151 -26.04 14.22 12.87
C SER A 151 -25.91 12.96 13.72
N ASP A 152 -26.27 11.82 13.14
CA ASP A 152 -26.22 10.49 13.74
C ASP A 152 -24.87 9.78 13.54
N TYR A 153 -23.96 10.36 12.75
CA TYR A 153 -22.59 9.85 12.59
C TYR A 153 -21.77 10.08 13.87
N SER A 154 -20.67 9.35 13.99
CA SER A 154 -19.69 9.59 15.05
C SER A 154 -19.31 11.07 15.10
N PRO A 155 -19.31 11.71 16.29
CA PRO A 155 -18.85 13.08 16.47
C PRO A 155 -17.48 13.37 15.83
N ASN A 156 -16.61 12.35 15.79
CA ASN A 156 -15.27 12.42 15.22
C ASN A 156 -15.25 12.60 13.70
N ALA A 157 -16.32 12.26 12.98
CA ALA A 157 -16.45 12.42 11.53
C ALA A 157 -16.20 13.87 11.07
N SER A 158 -16.67 14.85 11.84
CA SER A 158 -16.45 16.27 11.58
C SER A 158 -14.98 16.70 11.72
N ILE A 159 -14.27 16.14 12.70
CA ILE A 159 -12.84 16.39 12.92
C ILE A 159 -12.03 15.77 11.79
N ASP A 160 -12.39 14.56 11.36
CA ASP A 160 -11.71 13.85 10.28
C ASP A 160 -11.89 14.55 8.94
N PHE A 161 -13.10 15.05 8.65
CA PHE A 161 -13.36 15.89 7.50
C PHE A 161 -12.45 17.14 7.50
N ILE A 162 -12.42 17.89 8.62
CA ILE A 162 -11.59 19.11 8.75
C ILE A 162 -10.11 18.78 8.57
N ASN A 163 -9.61 17.74 9.26
CA ASN A 163 -8.22 17.29 9.16
C ASN A 163 -7.81 16.91 7.74
N ALA A 164 -8.74 16.34 6.96
CA ALA A 164 -8.49 15.93 5.59
C ALA A 164 -8.45 17.11 4.61
N ILE A 165 -9.42 18.05 4.69
CA ILE A 165 -9.45 19.21 3.79
C ILE A 165 -8.32 20.20 4.07
N THR A 166 -7.93 20.36 5.34
CA THR A 166 -6.83 21.26 5.76
C THR A 166 -5.45 20.67 5.55
N GLY A 167 -5.34 19.34 5.41
CA GLY A 167 -4.06 18.64 5.36
C GLY A 167 -3.38 18.44 6.73
N TRP A 168 -3.96 18.95 7.81
CA TRP A 168 -3.41 18.82 9.17
C TRP A 168 -3.20 17.36 9.58
N GLY A 169 -4.12 16.46 9.21
CA GLY A 169 -3.96 15.04 9.54
C GLY A 169 -2.68 14.43 8.95
N ALA A 170 -2.31 14.80 7.73
CA ALA A 170 -1.07 14.32 7.10
C ALA A 170 0.19 14.93 7.74
N GLU A 171 0.12 16.19 8.14
CA GLU A 171 1.17 16.89 8.88
C GLU A 171 1.39 16.25 10.27
N PHE A 172 0.32 16.08 11.06
CA PHE A 172 0.39 15.50 12.39
C PHE A 172 0.94 14.07 12.37
N ARG A 173 0.50 13.23 11.42
CA ARG A 173 1.04 11.88 11.27
C ARG A 173 2.53 11.88 10.95
N ARG A 174 3.00 12.82 10.11
CA ARG A 174 4.43 12.96 9.80
C ARG A 174 5.23 13.36 11.04
N ASP A 175 4.72 14.30 11.82
CA ASP A 175 5.37 14.75 13.05
C ASP A 175 5.41 13.64 14.12
N LEU A 176 4.29 12.95 14.33
CA LEU A 176 4.18 11.82 15.25
C LEU A 176 5.12 10.69 14.84
N TYR A 177 5.19 10.39 13.54
CA TYR A 177 6.13 9.42 13.01
C TYR A 177 7.59 9.83 13.23
N ALA A 178 7.94 11.08 12.97
CA ALA A 178 9.30 11.58 13.20
C ALA A 178 9.70 11.50 14.68
N LYS A 179 8.77 11.78 15.60
CA LYS A 179 8.96 11.56 17.04
C LYS A 179 9.20 10.08 17.33
N ALA A 180 8.33 9.20 16.83
CA ALA A 180 8.40 7.76 17.08
C ALA A 180 9.67 7.11 16.48
N SER A 181 10.12 7.59 15.31
CA SER A 181 11.32 7.09 14.64
C SER A 181 12.61 7.57 15.31
N GLY A 182 12.61 8.78 15.87
CA GLY A 182 13.74 9.45 16.51
C GLY A 182 13.95 9.14 18.00
N LEU A 183 13.07 8.38 18.65
CA LEU A 183 13.25 7.97 20.04
C LEU A 183 14.47 7.05 20.19
N LYS A 184 15.49 7.54 20.89
CA LYS A 184 16.42 6.69 21.64
C LYS A 184 15.77 6.44 23.00
N GLU A 185 15.80 5.21 23.49
CA GLU A 185 15.39 4.86 24.85
C GLU A 185 16.12 5.77 25.84
N SER A 186 15.47 6.84 26.29
CA SER A 186 15.95 7.62 27.42
C SER A 186 15.67 6.81 28.67
N ALA A 187 16.69 6.60 29.49
CA ALA A 187 16.53 6.04 30.82
C ALA A 187 15.77 7.04 31.71
N LEU A 188 14.45 7.13 31.52
CA LEU A 188 13.54 7.89 32.35
C LEU A 188 13.27 7.12 33.64
N THR A 189 12.96 7.83 34.71
CA THR A 189 12.44 7.17 35.90
C THR A 189 11.06 6.59 35.58
N LEU A 190 10.67 5.49 36.23
CA LEU A 190 9.35 4.87 36.03
C LEU A 190 8.22 5.91 36.19
N ARG A 191 8.38 6.87 37.11
CA ARG A 191 7.44 7.97 37.33
C ARG A 191 7.33 8.89 36.11
N ASP A 192 8.45 9.36 35.57
CA ASP A 192 8.46 10.25 34.40
C ASP A 192 7.90 9.54 33.17
N GLU A 193 8.17 8.24 33.04
CA GLU A 193 7.63 7.39 31.98
C GLU A 193 6.11 7.23 32.10
N LEU A 194 5.54 7.20 33.30
CA LEU A 194 4.09 7.06 33.50
C LEU A 194 3.31 8.36 33.25
N ILE A 195 3.92 9.50 33.58
CA ILE A 195 3.25 10.82 33.51
C ILE A 195 3.36 11.42 32.10
N ARG A 196 4.34 11.00 31.30
CA ARG A 196 4.53 11.53 29.94
C ARG A 196 3.39 11.14 29.01
N GLU A 197 3.04 12.07 28.12
CA GLU A 197 2.18 11.77 26.98
C GLU A 197 2.93 10.92 25.95
N HIS A 198 2.42 9.72 25.71
CA HIS A 198 2.95 8.77 24.72
C HIS A 198 2.14 8.85 23.43
N GLU A 199 2.18 9.99 22.76
CA GLU A 199 1.44 10.21 21.50
C GLU A 199 2.00 9.35 20.35
N GLU A 200 3.30 9.08 20.38
CA GLU A 200 4.02 8.27 19.39
C GLU A 200 3.58 6.80 19.31
N GLU A 201 2.91 6.28 20.35
CA GLU A 201 2.42 4.90 20.42
C GLU A 201 1.09 4.70 19.69
N ILE A 202 0.35 5.78 19.48
CA ILE A 202 -1.05 5.77 19.02
C ILE A 202 -1.26 6.93 18.05
N ILE A 203 -0.79 6.76 16.81
CA ILE A 203 -0.70 7.84 15.82
C ILE A 203 -2.07 8.36 15.40
N GLU A 204 -3.04 7.49 15.10
CA GLU A 204 -4.36 7.91 14.62
C GLU A 204 -5.23 8.51 15.74
N ILE A 205 -5.15 7.97 16.95
CA ILE A 205 -5.77 8.56 18.15
C ILE A 205 -5.13 9.92 18.45
N SER A 206 -3.80 10.02 18.40
CA SER A 206 -3.11 11.31 18.65
C SER A 206 -3.40 12.33 17.56
N THR A 207 -3.56 11.90 16.31
CA THR A 207 -3.99 12.77 15.20
C THR A 207 -5.39 13.33 15.45
N LEU A 208 -6.32 12.49 15.92
CA LEU A 208 -7.67 12.94 16.34
C LEU A 208 -7.59 13.95 17.49
N LYS A 209 -6.85 13.63 18.56
CA LYS A 209 -6.68 14.49 19.74
C LYS A 209 -6.10 15.86 19.36
N ARG A 210 -5.07 15.89 18.51
CA ARG A 210 -4.49 17.14 18.01
C ARG A 210 -5.48 17.94 17.16
N GLY A 211 -6.28 17.28 16.33
CA GLY A 211 -7.38 17.92 15.59
C GLY A 211 -8.41 18.57 16.52
N ILE A 212 -8.86 17.84 17.54
CA ILE A 212 -9.79 18.37 18.57
C ILE A 212 -9.18 19.58 19.27
N VAL A 213 -7.95 19.49 19.76
CA VAL A 213 -7.26 20.60 20.43
C VAL A 213 -7.09 21.80 19.50
N ARG A 214 -6.77 21.57 18.22
CA ARG A 214 -6.62 22.64 17.23
C ARG A 214 -7.93 23.41 16.99
N ILE A 215 -9.06 22.71 17.03
CA ILE A 215 -10.39 23.26 16.73
C ILE A 215 -11.05 23.85 17.99
N ARG A 216 -10.94 23.16 19.13
CA ARG A 216 -11.64 23.50 20.39
C ARG A 216 -10.75 24.22 21.42
N GLY A 217 -9.44 24.31 21.17
CA GLY A 217 -8.45 24.91 22.07
C GLY A 217 -8.01 24.02 23.24
N GLN A 218 -8.78 22.96 23.54
CA GLN A 218 -8.50 21.99 24.60
C GLN A 218 -9.03 20.62 24.19
N LEU A 219 -8.50 19.55 24.79
CA LEU A 219 -8.98 18.21 24.52
C LEU A 219 -10.36 18.02 25.16
N THR A 220 -11.38 17.77 24.34
CA THR A 220 -12.75 17.47 24.78
C THR A 220 -13.38 16.38 23.94
N TYR A 221 -14.01 15.39 24.59
CA TYR A 221 -14.88 14.46 23.86
C TYR A 221 -16.09 15.21 23.31
N LEU A 222 -16.47 14.90 22.09
CA LEU A 222 -17.60 15.51 21.39
C LEU A 222 -18.84 14.64 21.57
N THR A 223 -20.00 15.27 21.75
CA THR A 223 -21.29 14.58 21.89
C THR A 223 -22.06 14.49 20.57
N ALA A 224 -21.70 15.31 19.58
CA ALA A 224 -22.29 15.35 18.25
C ALA A 224 -21.25 15.87 17.24
N PRO A 225 -21.41 15.59 15.93
CA PRO A 225 -20.59 16.18 14.89
C PRO A 225 -20.64 17.71 14.90
N LEU A 226 -19.49 18.36 14.72
CA LEU A 226 -19.38 19.82 14.71
C LEU A 226 -20.11 20.43 13.52
N ARG A 227 -20.83 21.52 13.78
CA ARG A 227 -21.38 22.44 12.76
C ARG A 227 -20.55 23.71 12.70
N ALA A 228 -20.74 24.49 11.63
CA ALA A 228 -20.06 25.77 11.49
C ALA A 228 -20.36 26.74 12.66
N GLU A 229 -21.57 26.67 13.21
CA GLU A 229 -21.99 27.46 14.37
C GLU A 229 -21.23 27.11 15.66
N ASP A 230 -20.66 25.91 15.75
CA ASP A 230 -19.87 25.45 16.90
C ASP A 230 -18.40 25.94 16.85
N LEU A 231 -18.00 26.57 15.74
CA LEU A 231 -16.65 27.05 15.49
C LEU A 231 -16.53 28.54 15.81
N LEU A 232 -15.46 28.91 16.50
CA LEU A 232 -15.10 30.32 16.66
C LEU A 232 -14.70 30.90 15.29
N PRO A 233 -15.01 32.17 14.99
CA PRO A 233 -14.66 32.79 13.71
C PRO A 233 -13.18 32.65 13.32
N ASP A 234 -12.28 32.91 14.27
CA ASP A 234 -10.82 32.78 14.04
C ASP A 234 -10.39 31.35 13.71
N VAL A 235 -11.10 30.35 14.25
CA VAL A 235 -10.84 28.92 13.96
C VAL A 235 -11.32 28.58 12.55
N LEU A 236 -12.51 29.06 12.16
CA LEU A 236 -13.02 28.88 10.80
C LEU A 236 -12.09 29.52 9.76
N ASP A 237 -11.62 30.75 10.03
CA ASP A 237 -10.63 31.43 9.17
C ASP A 237 -9.33 30.62 9.06
N SER A 238 -8.85 30.04 10.17
CA SER A 238 -7.69 29.14 10.15
C SER A 238 -7.94 27.88 9.32
N ILE A 239 -9.14 27.28 9.39
CA ILE A 239 -9.51 26.10 8.60
C ILE A 239 -9.52 26.47 7.12
N VAL A 240 -10.17 27.56 6.74
CA VAL A 240 -10.27 28.02 5.34
C VAL A 240 -8.88 28.31 4.78
N LYS A 241 -8.03 29.01 5.53
CA LYS A 241 -6.66 29.30 5.12
C LYS A 241 -5.83 28.03 4.94
N SER A 242 -5.90 27.08 5.89
CA SER A 242 -5.14 25.83 5.77
C SER A 242 -5.69 24.92 4.66
N ALA A 243 -7.00 24.89 4.43
CA ALA A 243 -7.60 24.19 3.28
C ALA A 243 -7.08 24.78 1.96
N TRP A 244 -7.05 26.11 1.85
CA TRP A 244 -6.47 26.80 0.71
C TRP A 244 -5.00 26.47 0.48
N GLU A 245 -4.19 26.51 1.54
CA GLU A 245 -2.78 26.14 1.50
C GLU A 245 -2.60 24.68 1.09
N ASN A 246 -3.41 23.74 1.58
CA ASN A 246 -3.34 22.32 1.18
C ASN A 246 -3.67 22.12 -0.30
N ILE A 247 -4.68 22.82 -0.83
CA ILE A 247 -5.02 22.79 -2.26
C ILE A 247 -3.84 23.31 -3.10
N CYS A 248 -3.21 24.42 -2.68
CA CYS A 248 -2.13 25.06 -3.43
C CYS A 248 -0.76 24.34 -3.28
N ALA A 249 -0.44 23.86 -2.08
CA ALA A 249 0.88 23.32 -1.71
C ALA A 249 1.20 22.01 -2.42
N ARG A 250 0.18 21.29 -2.90
CA ARG A 250 0.38 20.04 -3.64
C ARG A 250 1.16 20.23 -4.95
N GLY A 251 1.33 21.46 -5.46
CA GLY A 251 2.10 21.75 -6.68
C GLY A 251 1.56 21.04 -7.95
N GLN A 252 0.47 20.29 -7.78
CA GLN A 252 -0.21 19.52 -8.79
C GLN A 252 -1.11 20.46 -9.58
N ARG A 253 -1.18 20.24 -10.88
CA ARG A 253 -2.15 20.94 -11.73
C ARG A 253 -3.55 20.62 -11.19
N LEU A 254 -4.37 21.63 -10.93
CA LEU A 254 -5.71 21.46 -10.35
C LEU A 254 -6.58 20.49 -11.15
N ALA A 255 -6.40 20.46 -12.48
CA ALA A 255 -7.04 19.47 -13.35
C ALA A 255 -6.69 18.02 -12.93
N ALA A 256 -5.42 17.75 -12.58
CA ALA A 256 -5.00 16.44 -12.09
C ALA A 256 -5.57 16.14 -10.69
N LEU A 257 -5.63 17.13 -9.81
CA LEU A 257 -6.25 17.00 -8.48
C LEU A 257 -7.75 16.65 -8.61
N LYS A 258 -8.48 17.39 -9.45
CA LYS A 258 -9.89 17.13 -9.77
C LYS A 258 -10.09 15.72 -10.30
N ILE A 259 -9.30 15.30 -11.30
CA ILE A 259 -9.42 13.95 -11.89
C ILE A 259 -9.13 12.88 -10.83
N ALA A 260 -8.09 13.05 -10.01
CA ALA A 260 -7.74 12.09 -8.97
C ALA A 260 -8.85 11.95 -7.91
N HIS A 261 -9.47 13.05 -7.47
CA HIS A 261 -10.61 13.01 -6.56
C HIS A 261 -11.87 12.46 -7.23
N GLY A 262 -12.10 12.71 -8.52
CA GLY A 262 -13.17 12.09 -9.30
C GLY A 262 -13.02 10.57 -9.40
N ILE A 263 -11.80 10.08 -9.63
CA ILE A 263 -11.49 8.64 -9.58
C ILE A 263 -11.74 8.10 -8.17
N ARG A 264 -11.31 8.83 -7.13
CA ARG A 264 -11.49 8.44 -5.72
C ARG A 264 -12.98 8.29 -5.37
N ILE A 265 -13.84 9.22 -5.80
CA ILE A 265 -15.30 9.11 -5.64
C ILE A 265 -15.79 7.81 -6.28
N SER A 266 -15.44 7.55 -7.55
CA SER A 266 -15.90 6.34 -8.24
C SER A 266 -15.46 5.04 -7.56
N PHE A 267 -14.33 5.02 -6.86
CA PHE A 267 -13.93 3.86 -6.08
C PHE A 267 -14.68 3.77 -4.75
N LEU A 268 -14.88 4.89 -4.06
CA LEU A 268 -15.60 4.91 -2.79
C LEU A 268 -17.06 4.50 -2.99
N ASP A 269 -17.69 4.93 -4.08
CA ASP A 269 -19.03 4.46 -4.47
C ASP A 269 -19.05 2.94 -4.69
N PHE A 270 -18.02 2.40 -5.34
CA PHE A 270 -17.89 0.96 -5.54
C PHE A 270 -17.63 0.23 -4.22
N VAL A 271 -16.79 0.77 -3.32
CA VAL A 271 -16.56 0.19 -1.99
C VAL A 271 -17.87 0.16 -1.22
N GLU A 272 -18.64 1.25 -1.21
CA GLU A 272 -19.93 1.36 -0.52
C GLU A 272 -20.95 0.32 -1.02
N GLU A 273 -21.09 0.18 -2.35
CA GLU A 273 -21.92 -0.88 -2.96
C GLU A 273 -21.45 -2.29 -2.59
N TYR A 274 -20.14 -2.44 -2.36
CA TYR A 274 -19.50 -3.72 -2.07
C TYR A 274 -19.44 -4.06 -0.57
N VAL A 275 -19.68 -3.11 0.36
CA VAL A 275 -19.51 -3.32 1.81
C VAL A 275 -20.32 -4.52 2.31
N ASP A 276 -21.56 -4.62 1.86
CA ASP A 276 -22.50 -5.67 2.26
C ASP A 276 -22.35 -6.98 1.48
N THR A 277 -21.55 -6.99 0.42
CA THR A 277 -21.38 -8.18 -0.43
C THR A 277 -20.39 -9.14 0.22
N PRO A 278 -20.78 -10.40 0.50
CA PRO A 278 -19.84 -11.41 0.97
C PRO A 278 -18.70 -11.62 -0.03
N THR A 279 -17.46 -11.47 0.45
CA THR A 279 -16.24 -11.48 -0.36
C THR A 279 -15.08 -12.13 0.38
N THR A 280 -14.01 -12.46 -0.35
CA THR A 280 -12.67 -12.71 0.20
C THR A 280 -11.75 -11.50 -0.04
N LEU A 281 -10.56 -11.49 0.58
CA LEU A 281 -9.54 -10.47 0.30
C LEU A 281 -9.08 -10.51 -1.16
N GLU A 282 -8.90 -11.70 -1.72
CA GLU A 282 -8.49 -11.88 -3.11
C GLU A 282 -9.55 -11.34 -4.07
N ARG A 283 -10.81 -11.67 -3.84
CA ARG A 283 -11.92 -11.23 -4.69
C ARG A 283 -12.12 -9.71 -4.61
N MET A 284 -12.07 -9.15 -3.40
CA MET A 284 -12.12 -7.70 -3.20
C MET A 284 -10.98 -6.98 -3.96
N GLU A 285 -9.75 -7.50 -3.87
CA GLU A 285 -8.60 -6.92 -4.56
C GLU A 285 -8.72 -7.02 -6.09
N GLN A 286 -9.29 -8.11 -6.62
CA GLN A 286 -9.54 -8.28 -8.05
C GLN A 286 -10.61 -7.30 -8.55
N GLU A 287 -11.76 -7.23 -7.89
CA GLU A 287 -12.88 -6.37 -8.27
C GLU A 287 -12.51 -4.88 -8.17
N LEU A 288 -11.90 -4.45 -7.06
CA LEU A 288 -11.37 -3.09 -6.92
C LEU A 288 -10.23 -2.83 -7.90
N GLY A 289 -9.39 -3.83 -8.16
CA GLY A 289 -8.31 -3.74 -9.14
C GLY A 289 -8.82 -3.51 -10.55
N LYS A 290 -9.92 -4.16 -10.93
CA LYS A 290 -10.59 -3.95 -12.21
C LYS A 290 -11.12 -2.53 -12.31
N LYS A 291 -11.86 -2.08 -11.30
CA LYS A 291 -12.37 -0.70 -11.25
C LYS A 291 -11.24 0.33 -11.32
N ALA A 292 -10.11 0.04 -10.67
CA ALA A 292 -8.91 0.86 -10.72
C ALA A 292 -8.31 0.97 -12.11
N SER A 293 -8.12 -0.19 -12.76
CA SER A 293 -7.59 -0.28 -14.12
C SER A 293 -8.44 0.51 -15.11
N GLU A 294 -9.77 0.39 -15.05
CA GLU A 294 -10.68 1.12 -15.93
C GLU A 294 -10.60 2.64 -15.70
N ALA A 295 -10.75 3.08 -14.45
CA ALA A 295 -10.82 4.50 -14.12
C ALA A 295 -9.49 5.24 -14.37
N PHE A 296 -8.37 4.63 -13.98
CA PHE A 296 -7.06 5.19 -14.27
C PHE A 296 -6.71 5.05 -15.75
N GLY A 297 -6.93 3.88 -16.35
CA GLY A 297 -6.62 3.64 -17.75
C GLY A 297 -7.23 4.70 -18.67
N GLN A 298 -8.53 4.94 -18.51
CA GLN A 298 -9.23 5.98 -19.26
C GLN A 298 -8.68 7.39 -18.98
N ALA A 299 -8.49 7.74 -17.70
CA ALA A 299 -8.00 9.06 -17.31
C ALA A 299 -6.60 9.37 -17.86
N LEU A 300 -5.71 8.38 -17.90
CA LEU A 300 -4.34 8.51 -18.41
C LEU A 300 -4.31 8.63 -19.95
N ILE A 301 -5.19 7.93 -20.66
CA ILE A 301 -5.35 8.03 -22.12
C ILE A 301 -5.87 9.41 -22.52
N ASP A 302 -6.88 9.91 -21.81
CA ASP A 302 -7.48 11.21 -22.11
C ASP A 302 -6.58 12.38 -21.73
N ASN A 303 -5.71 12.20 -20.72
CA ASN A 303 -4.88 13.26 -20.16
C ASN A 303 -3.39 12.86 -20.04
N PRO A 304 -2.69 12.53 -21.14
CA PRO A 304 -1.33 12.00 -21.09
C PRO A 304 -0.33 12.98 -20.48
N GLY A 305 -0.54 14.28 -20.66
CA GLY A 305 0.30 15.33 -20.07
C GLY A 305 0.09 15.56 -18.57
N LEU A 306 -0.90 14.93 -17.95
CA LEU A 306 -1.23 15.00 -16.51
C LEU A 306 -1.07 13.65 -15.80
N ALA A 307 -0.75 12.59 -16.52
CA ALA A 307 -0.76 11.21 -16.02
C ALA A 307 -0.05 11.01 -14.68
N TYR A 308 1.21 11.45 -14.58
CA TYR A 308 1.97 11.33 -13.33
C TYR A 308 1.42 12.22 -12.22
N SER A 309 0.92 13.42 -12.55
CA SER A 309 0.27 14.32 -11.59
C SER A 309 -1.04 13.72 -11.04
N ILE A 310 -1.81 12.99 -11.86
CA ILE A 310 -3.05 12.31 -11.45
C ILE A 310 -2.72 11.20 -10.45
N ILE A 311 -1.76 10.32 -10.79
CA ILE A 311 -1.33 9.24 -9.89
C ILE A 311 -0.76 9.84 -8.61
N SER A 312 0.10 10.86 -8.72
CA SER A 312 0.68 11.62 -7.60
C SER A 312 -0.38 12.19 -6.66
N ALA A 313 -1.43 12.80 -7.20
CA ALA A 313 -2.54 13.36 -6.43
C ALA A 313 -3.32 12.28 -5.68
N PHE A 314 -3.54 11.13 -6.33
CA PHE A 314 -4.29 10.03 -5.76
C PHE A 314 -3.54 9.31 -4.62
N VAL A 315 -2.26 9.01 -4.81
CA VAL A 315 -1.44 8.26 -3.82
C VAL A 315 -0.77 9.18 -2.78
N GLY A 316 -0.80 10.50 -2.99
CA GLY A 316 -0.17 11.46 -2.08
C GLY A 316 1.36 11.48 -2.12
N LEU A 317 1.96 11.16 -3.27
CA LEU A 317 3.41 11.18 -3.49
C LEU A 317 3.84 12.32 -4.40
N PRO A 318 5.06 12.88 -4.28
CA PRO A 318 5.59 13.84 -5.25
C PRO A 318 5.61 13.26 -6.68
N GLU A 319 5.25 14.08 -7.67
CA GLU A 319 5.17 13.63 -9.08
C GLU A 319 6.48 13.03 -9.59
N GLU A 320 7.61 13.63 -9.24
CA GLU A 320 8.92 13.14 -9.68
C GLU A 320 9.28 11.78 -9.07
N ASP A 321 8.80 11.47 -7.86
CA ASP A 321 8.99 10.16 -7.23
C ASP A 321 8.16 9.08 -7.94
N VAL A 322 6.90 9.39 -8.29
CA VAL A 322 6.03 8.50 -9.06
C VAL A 322 6.65 8.21 -10.42
N LYS A 323 7.10 9.25 -11.12
CA LYS A 323 7.75 9.15 -12.42
C LYS A 323 9.04 8.33 -12.35
N ALA A 324 9.87 8.53 -11.33
CA ALA A 324 11.09 7.75 -11.12
C ALA A 324 10.79 6.27 -10.87
N ALA A 325 9.81 5.97 -10.01
CA ALA A 325 9.41 4.60 -9.68
C ALA A 325 8.88 3.84 -10.91
N LEU A 326 7.99 4.46 -11.70
CA LEU A 326 7.43 3.86 -12.91
C LEU A 326 8.50 3.67 -14.00
N ARG A 327 9.40 4.64 -14.18
CA ARG A 327 10.51 4.54 -15.15
C ARG A 327 11.48 3.41 -14.83
N GLN A 328 11.77 3.16 -13.54
CA GLN A 328 12.60 2.04 -13.11
C GLN A 328 11.99 0.68 -13.48
N LYS A 329 10.66 0.61 -13.60
CA LYS A 329 9.92 -0.59 -14.01
C LYS A 329 9.65 -0.68 -15.52
N GLY A 330 10.21 0.24 -16.31
CA GLY A 330 10.03 0.25 -17.77
C GLY A 330 8.72 0.87 -18.25
N LEU A 331 7.95 1.53 -17.37
CA LEU A 331 6.70 2.21 -17.68
C LEU A 331 6.98 3.69 -17.94
N ARG A 332 7.23 4.03 -19.22
CA ARG A 332 7.71 5.37 -19.62
C ARG A 332 6.68 6.21 -20.37
N ASP A 333 5.81 5.57 -21.14
CA ASP A 333 4.77 6.26 -21.91
C ASP A 333 3.44 6.22 -21.14
N PRO A 334 2.89 7.37 -20.75
CA PRO A 334 1.56 7.47 -20.15
C PRO A 334 0.42 6.83 -20.96
N VAL A 335 0.46 6.90 -22.29
CA VAL A 335 -0.62 6.36 -23.14
C VAL A 335 -0.55 4.84 -23.18
N GLU A 336 0.66 4.28 -23.35
CA GLU A 336 0.88 2.83 -23.25
C GLU A 336 0.51 2.31 -21.86
N LEU A 337 0.86 3.05 -20.80
CA LEU A 337 0.47 2.70 -19.43
C LEU A 337 -1.06 2.67 -19.27
N GLY A 338 -1.76 3.69 -19.78
CA GLY A 338 -3.22 3.75 -19.74
C GLY A 338 -3.87 2.58 -20.49
N ARG A 339 -3.38 2.25 -21.69
CA ARG A 339 -3.85 1.08 -22.44
C ARG A 339 -3.55 -0.22 -21.73
N ALA A 340 -2.33 -0.40 -21.22
CA ALA A 340 -1.95 -1.62 -20.52
C ALA A 340 -2.79 -1.85 -19.25
N LEU A 341 -3.16 -0.78 -18.53
CA LEU A 341 -4.11 -0.88 -17.41
C LEU A 341 -5.47 -1.41 -17.87
N MET A 342 -6.00 -0.94 -19.00
CA MET A 342 -7.27 -1.43 -19.55
C MET A 342 -7.17 -2.85 -20.15
N GLU A 343 -6.05 -3.19 -20.80
CA GLU A 343 -5.84 -4.50 -21.45
C GLU A 343 -5.73 -5.66 -20.45
N THR A 344 -5.46 -5.39 -19.17
CA THR A 344 -5.51 -6.43 -18.11
C THR A 344 -6.90 -7.08 -17.94
N GLU A 345 -7.93 -6.60 -18.65
CA GLU A 345 -9.25 -7.22 -18.79
C GLU A 345 -9.27 -8.59 -19.51
N HIS A 346 -8.22 -8.99 -20.25
CA HIS A 346 -8.32 -10.13 -21.18
C HIS A 346 -7.62 -11.44 -20.77
N GLU A 347 -6.99 -11.51 -19.60
CA GLU A 347 -6.37 -12.78 -19.12
C GLU A 347 -7.20 -13.55 -18.09
N GLU A 348 -8.33 -13.03 -17.60
CA GLU A 348 -9.20 -13.72 -16.62
C GLU A 348 -10.54 -14.24 -17.20
N SER A 349 -10.74 -14.21 -18.53
CA SER A 349 -11.76 -15.07 -19.14
C SER A 349 -11.18 -16.47 -19.34
N VAL A 350 -11.77 -17.45 -18.66
CA VAL A 350 -11.60 -18.89 -18.80
C VAL A 350 -11.70 -19.33 -20.27
N SER A 351 -10.65 -19.08 -21.03
CA SER A 351 -10.28 -19.82 -22.22
C SER A 351 -8.92 -20.40 -21.91
N GLU A 352 -8.76 -21.69 -22.21
CA GLU A 352 -7.53 -22.45 -22.13
C GLU A 352 -6.47 -21.91 -23.10
N GLN A 353 -6.12 -20.63 -23.01
CA GLN A 353 -4.87 -20.13 -23.53
C GLN A 353 -3.84 -20.44 -22.47
N LYS A 354 -3.20 -21.60 -22.67
CA LYS A 354 -1.99 -22.04 -21.98
C LYS A 354 -1.24 -20.83 -21.44
N GLU A 355 -1.16 -20.70 -20.12
CA GLU A 355 0.00 -20.04 -19.52
C GLU A 355 1.21 -20.52 -20.33
N PRO A 356 2.06 -19.64 -20.88
CA PRO A 356 3.28 -20.13 -21.49
C PRO A 356 3.94 -21.01 -20.43
N GLU A 357 4.11 -22.31 -20.73
CA GLU A 357 4.65 -23.38 -19.86
C GLU A 357 6.07 -23.09 -19.32
N ILE A 358 6.55 -21.87 -19.51
CA ILE A 358 7.93 -21.46 -19.46
C ILE A 358 8.13 -20.59 -18.24
N SER A 359 8.76 -21.18 -17.23
CA SER A 359 9.12 -20.50 -16.00
C SER A 359 10.01 -19.26 -16.26
N LYS A 360 10.06 -18.33 -15.29
CA LYS A 360 10.95 -17.16 -15.37
C LYS A 360 12.41 -17.57 -15.57
N GLU A 361 12.83 -18.66 -14.93
CA GLU A 361 14.17 -19.22 -15.07
C GLU A 361 14.41 -19.76 -16.47
N GLU A 362 13.41 -20.38 -17.10
CA GLU A 362 13.50 -20.84 -18.48
C GLU A 362 13.60 -19.69 -19.48
N LEU A 363 12.85 -18.59 -19.30
CA LEU A 363 12.99 -17.40 -20.15
C LEU A 363 14.36 -16.73 -19.99
N GLU A 364 14.90 -16.65 -18.77
CA GLU A 364 16.27 -16.15 -18.55
C GLU A 364 17.32 -17.06 -19.19
N ASN A 365 17.11 -18.38 -19.16
CA ASN A 365 17.97 -19.34 -19.84
C ASN A 365 17.88 -19.22 -21.36
N ILE A 366 16.67 -19.01 -21.89
CA ILE A 366 16.42 -18.73 -23.31
C ILE A 366 17.14 -17.43 -23.71
N GLU A 367 17.07 -16.37 -22.91
CA GLU A 367 17.77 -15.11 -23.19
C GLU A 367 19.30 -15.27 -23.18
N ARG A 368 19.86 -15.95 -22.18
CA ARG A 368 21.30 -16.25 -22.12
C ARG A 368 21.76 -17.04 -23.36
N SER A 369 20.94 -18.00 -23.77
CA SER A 369 21.13 -18.83 -24.95
C SER A 369 21.10 -18.01 -26.24
N MET A 370 20.13 -17.09 -26.38
CA MET A 370 20.02 -16.17 -27.52
C MET A 370 21.18 -15.17 -27.59
N ARG A 371 21.56 -14.56 -26.47
CA ARG A 371 22.74 -13.67 -26.39
C ARG A 371 24.04 -14.40 -26.73
N MET A 372 24.13 -15.70 -26.41
CA MET A 372 25.28 -16.53 -26.79
C MET A 372 25.33 -16.72 -28.31
N LEU A 373 24.21 -17.05 -28.95
CA LEU A 373 24.11 -17.13 -30.41
C LEU A 373 24.48 -15.81 -31.09
N GLU A 374 23.96 -14.68 -30.61
CA GLU A 374 24.28 -13.36 -31.16
C GLU A 374 25.77 -13.01 -31.03
N LYS A 375 26.41 -13.37 -29.90
CA LYS A 375 27.86 -13.17 -29.72
C LYS A 375 28.67 -14.00 -30.72
N ILE A 376 28.27 -15.25 -30.94
CA ILE A 376 28.90 -16.15 -31.91
C ILE A 376 28.71 -15.60 -33.33
N GLU A 377 27.49 -15.14 -33.67
CA GLU A 377 27.15 -14.54 -34.96
C GLU A 377 27.96 -13.28 -35.23
N LYS A 378 28.06 -12.38 -34.25
CA LYS A 378 28.82 -11.13 -34.34
C LYS A 378 30.32 -11.40 -34.47
N ALA A 379 30.84 -12.39 -33.75
CA ALA A 379 32.24 -12.80 -33.86
C ALA A 379 32.54 -13.44 -35.23
N LEU A 380 31.63 -14.27 -35.74
CA LEU A 380 31.74 -14.89 -37.04
C LEU A 380 31.72 -13.84 -38.16
N ASN A 381 30.71 -12.96 -38.17
CA ASN A 381 30.47 -11.99 -39.24
C ASN A 381 31.42 -10.78 -39.19
N GLY A 382 31.92 -10.41 -38.01
CA GLY A 382 32.88 -9.32 -37.83
C GLY A 382 34.33 -9.79 -37.89
N PRO A 383 34.96 -10.07 -36.74
CA PRO A 383 36.39 -10.29 -36.64
C PRO A 383 36.90 -11.54 -37.38
N VAL A 384 36.12 -12.63 -37.44
CA VAL A 384 36.56 -13.87 -38.11
C VAL A 384 36.51 -13.73 -39.63
N LYS A 385 35.35 -13.42 -40.21
CA LYS A 385 35.24 -13.18 -41.66
C LYS A 385 36.10 -12.01 -42.13
N GLY A 386 36.20 -10.94 -41.34
CA GLY A 386 37.08 -9.79 -41.63
C GLY A 386 38.56 -10.17 -41.67
N MET A 387 39.04 -10.96 -40.70
CA MET A 387 40.43 -11.44 -40.68
C MET A 387 40.72 -12.42 -41.83
N LEU A 388 39.78 -13.30 -42.15
CA LEU A 388 39.93 -14.25 -43.25
C LEU A 388 39.92 -13.56 -44.62
N ARG A 389 39.12 -12.49 -44.80
CA ARG A 389 39.19 -11.59 -45.97
C ARG A 389 40.56 -10.94 -46.07
N ALA A 390 41.11 -10.42 -44.97
CA ALA A 390 42.43 -9.80 -44.93
C ALA A 390 43.57 -10.80 -45.26
N ARG A 391 43.35 -12.10 -45.04
CA ARG A 391 44.27 -13.19 -45.42
C ARG A 391 44.11 -13.68 -46.88
N GLY A 392 43.23 -13.08 -47.67
CA GLY A 392 43.09 -13.35 -49.10
C GLY A 392 42.03 -14.38 -49.50
N LEU A 393 41.14 -14.78 -48.58
CA LEU A 393 39.99 -15.64 -48.91
C LEU A 393 38.90 -14.86 -49.64
N ARG A 394 38.27 -15.50 -50.65
CA ARG A 394 37.23 -14.87 -51.47
C ARG A 394 36.01 -14.53 -50.63
N ALA A 395 35.55 -13.27 -50.69
CA ALA A 395 34.39 -12.80 -49.94
C ALA A 395 33.12 -13.62 -50.24
N ALA A 396 32.93 -14.04 -51.50
CA ALA A 396 31.80 -14.85 -51.94
C ALA A 396 31.77 -16.27 -51.34
N GLU A 397 32.91 -16.81 -50.90
CA GLU A 397 32.98 -18.12 -50.24
C GLU A 397 32.75 -17.98 -48.72
N LEU A 398 33.23 -16.88 -48.12
CA LEU A 398 33.03 -16.58 -46.70
C LEU A 398 31.60 -16.16 -46.36
N GLU A 399 30.87 -15.55 -47.30
CA GLU A 399 29.46 -15.17 -47.10
C GLU A 399 28.51 -16.37 -47.09
N LYS A 400 28.88 -17.48 -47.74
CA LYS A 400 28.13 -18.75 -47.71
C LYS A 400 28.23 -19.50 -46.38
N ILE A 401 29.14 -19.10 -45.50
CA ILE A 401 29.39 -19.75 -44.21
C ILE A 401 28.56 -19.04 -43.14
N GLY A 402 27.46 -19.67 -42.75
CA GLY A 402 26.56 -19.23 -41.67
C GLY A 402 26.84 -19.91 -40.33
N ILE A 403 25.97 -19.61 -39.36
CA ILE A 403 25.97 -20.25 -38.03
C ILE A 403 25.69 -21.75 -38.14
N ASP A 404 24.96 -22.17 -39.18
CA ASP A 404 24.63 -23.57 -39.48
C ASP A 404 25.86 -24.45 -39.74
N LEU A 405 27.05 -23.86 -39.90
CA LEU A 405 28.30 -24.61 -39.92
C LEU A 405 28.58 -25.30 -38.57
N LEU A 406 28.17 -24.66 -37.48
CA LEU A 406 28.52 -25.04 -36.11
C LEU A 406 27.68 -26.21 -35.58
N THR A 407 26.69 -26.66 -36.34
CA THR A 407 25.89 -27.87 -36.06
C THR A 407 26.50 -29.13 -36.68
N LYS A 408 27.52 -29.00 -37.52
CA LYS A 408 28.19 -30.14 -38.16
C LYS A 408 29.37 -30.63 -37.34
N ASP A 409 29.57 -31.95 -37.31
CA ASP A 409 30.74 -32.56 -36.69
C ASP A 409 32.04 -32.15 -37.40
N GLU A 410 33.10 -31.92 -36.63
CA GLU A 410 34.42 -31.48 -37.13
C GLU A 410 35.01 -32.42 -38.20
N SER A 411 34.67 -33.70 -38.14
CA SER A 411 35.07 -34.73 -39.10
C SER A 411 34.51 -34.48 -40.50
N THR A 412 33.38 -33.78 -40.60
CA THR A 412 32.66 -33.50 -41.86
C THR A 412 33.01 -32.16 -42.49
N LEU A 413 33.70 -31.27 -41.76
CA LEU A 413 34.07 -29.93 -42.24
C LEU A 413 35.25 -30.00 -43.23
N VAL A 414 35.18 -29.23 -44.33
CA VAL A 414 36.21 -29.26 -45.39
C VAL A 414 36.83 -27.87 -45.63
N GLY A 415 38.17 -27.82 -45.71
CA GLY A 415 38.92 -26.66 -46.18
C GLY A 415 38.69 -25.37 -45.38
N ILE A 416 37.99 -24.41 -46.00
CA ILE A 416 37.71 -23.07 -45.46
C ILE A 416 36.87 -23.14 -44.17
N GLU A 417 35.98 -24.12 -44.06
CA GLU A 417 35.12 -24.32 -42.90
C GLU A 417 35.91 -24.64 -41.62
N LYS A 418 36.96 -25.47 -41.73
CA LYS A 418 37.88 -25.78 -40.62
C LYS A 418 38.68 -24.55 -40.18
N GLN A 419 39.07 -23.70 -41.14
CA GLN A 419 39.79 -22.46 -40.84
C GLN A 419 38.89 -21.45 -40.13
N VAL A 420 37.62 -21.34 -40.53
CA VAL A 420 36.61 -20.49 -39.88
C VAL A 420 36.36 -20.96 -38.44
N LEU A 421 36.14 -22.27 -38.24
CA LEU A 421 35.91 -22.84 -36.91
C LEU A 421 37.11 -22.63 -35.97
N ALA A 422 38.33 -22.83 -36.48
CA ALA A 422 39.55 -22.65 -35.69
C ALA A 422 39.78 -21.19 -35.27
N GLU A 423 39.51 -20.22 -36.14
CA GLU A 423 39.62 -18.80 -35.80
C GLU A 423 38.47 -18.31 -34.91
N LEU A 424 37.26 -18.87 -35.07
CA LEU A 424 36.13 -18.57 -34.19
C LEU A 424 36.38 -19.04 -32.75
N ARG A 425 36.95 -20.24 -32.57
CA ARG A 425 37.32 -20.79 -31.24
C ARG A 425 38.36 -19.96 -30.50
N LYS A 426 39.23 -19.23 -31.22
CA LYS A 426 40.19 -18.30 -30.59
C LYS A 426 39.52 -17.03 -30.05
N LYS A 427 38.29 -16.72 -30.47
CA LYS A 427 37.59 -15.48 -30.15
C LYS A 427 36.39 -15.68 -29.23
N VAL A 428 35.69 -16.81 -29.34
CA VAL A 428 34.50 -17.13 -28.54
C VAL A 428 34.52 -18.62 -28.20
N ARG A 429 34.03 -18.98 -26.99
CA ARG A 429 33.78 -20.38 -26.63
C ARG A 429 32.62 -20.90 -27.47
N VAL A 430 32.92 -21.79 -28.41
CA VAL A 430 31.92 -22.43 -29.29
C VAL A 430 31.33 -23.66 -28.58
N PRO A 431 30.01 -23.79 -28.43
CA PRO A 431 29.34 -24.99 -27.91
C PRO A 431 29.62 -26.24 -28.78
N PRO A 432 29.44 -27.45 -28.24
CA PRO A 432 29.41 -28.68 -29.04
C PRO A 432 28.25 -28.67 -30.07
N PRO A 433 28.35 -29.44 -31.17
CA PRO A 433 27.37 -29.43 -32.26
C PRO A 433 25.93 -29.72 -31.82
N ASP A 434 25.73 -30.69 -30.93
CA ASP A 434 24.41 -31.05 -30.38
C ASP A 434 23.76 -29.90 -29.61
N GLU A 435 24.55 -29.16 -28.84
CA GLU A 435 24.09 -27.99 -28.08
C GLU A 435 23.80 -26.82 -29.02
N MET A 436 24.62 -26.65 -30.07
CA MET A 436 24.40 -25.64 -31.10
C MET A 436 23.11 -25.88 -31.88
N GLN A 437 22.81 -27.14 -32.20
CA GLN A 437 21.57 -27.51 -32.87
C GLN A 437 20.35 -27.20 -32.00
N ARG A 438 20.40 -27.56 -30.71
CA ARG A 438 19.36 -27.18 -29.73
C ARG A 438 19.17 -25.66 -29.64
N LEU A 439 20.24 -24.88 -29.65
CA LEU A 439 20.18 -23.42 -29.60
C LEU A 439 19.52 -22.82 -30.86
N ILE A 440 19.85 -23.34 -32.05
CA ILE A 440 19.24 -22.89 -33.32
C ILE A 440 17.76 -23.28 -33.37
N ASP A 441 17.40 -24.50 -32.96
CA ASP A 441 16.01 -24.95 -32.86
C ASP A 441 15.22 -24.08 -31.88
N LEU A 442 15.83 -23.73 -30.74
CA LEU A 442 15.23 -22.85 -29.74
C LEU A 442 15.04 -21.42 -30.27
N ARG A 443 16.00 -20.88 -31.05
CA ARG A 443 15.84 -19.61 -31.77
C ARG A 443 14.69 -19.67 -32.78
N ALA A 444 14.59 -20.77 -33.54
CA ALA A 444 13.51 -20.97 -34.51
C ALA A 444 12.13 -21.02 -33.83
N ARG A 445 12.02 -21.70 -32.68
CA ARG A 445 10.78 -21.76 -31.87
C ARG A 445 10.39 -20.42 -31.24
N VAL A 446 11.36 -19.60 -30.86
CA VAL A 446 11.12 -18.22 -30.41
C VAL A 446 10.63 -17.36 -31.58
N GLN A 447 11.26 -17.47 -32.76
CA GLN A 447 10.89 -16.71 -33.95
C GLN A 447 9.57 -17.14 -34.60
N SER A 448 9.18 -18.42 -34.45
CA SER A 448 7.90 -18.94 -34.93
C SER A 448 6.72 -18.60 -34.02
N GLY A 449 6.97 -18.00 -32.85
CA GLY A 449 5.93 -17.64 -31.88
C GLY A 449 5.38 -18.83 -31.08
N GLU A 450 6.04 -20.00 -31.10
CA GLU A 450 5.63 -21.16 -30.30
C GLU A 450 5.85 -20.97 -28.80
N ILE A 451 6.79 -20.09 -28.43
CA ILE A 451 7.30 -19.90 -27.07
C ILE A 451 6.75 -18.61 -26.41
N GLY A 452 6.29 -17.65 -27.22
CA GLY A 452 5.64 -16.44 -26.72
C GLY A 452 4.45 -16.14 -27.61
N GLY A 453 3.28 -16.00 -27.00
CA GLY A 453 2.06 -15.61 -27.69
C GLY A 453 2.32 -14.51 -28.72
N LEU A 454 1.67 -14.67 -29.88
CA LEU A 454 1.75 -13.87 -31.10
C LEU A 454 2.32 -12.46 -30.85
N GLU A 455 3.45 -12.15 -31.51
CA GLU A 455 4.08 -10.82 -31.74
C GLU A 455 5.45 -10.53 -31.10
N ALA A 456 6.02 -11.35 -30.22
CA ALA A 456 7.38 -11.09 -29.71
C ALA A 456 8.46 -11.69 -30.63
N THR A 457 9.33 -10.85 -31.21
CA THR A 457 10.35 -11.28 -32.18
C THR A 457 11.68 -11.67 -31.52
N SER A 458 11.85 -11.36 -30.23
CA SER A 458 13.04 -11.73 -29.45
C SER A 458 12.73 -12.10 -27.99
N ALA A 459 13.59 -12.92 -27.38
CA ALA A 459 13.51 -13.28 -25.95
C ALA A 459 13.61 -12.05 -25.03
N THR A 460 14.37 -11.03 -25.45
CA THR A 460 14.48 -9.75 -24.75
C THR A 460 13.16 -9.00 -24.72
N GLU A 461 12.42 -8.99 -25.83
CA GLU A 461 11.08 -8.39 -25.91
C GLU A 461 10.09 -9.17 -25.04
N MET A 462 10.17 -10.50 -25.00
CA MET A 462 9.32 -11.33 -24.13
C MET A 462 9.56 -11.02 -22.64
N ILE A 463 10.83 -10.90 -22.23
CA ILE A 463 11.18 -10.53 -20.85
C ILE A 463 10.71 -9.10 -20.54
N GLN A 464 10.88 -8.15 -21.45
CA GLN A 464 10.42 -6.78 -21.26
C GLN A 464 8.90 -6.70 -21.15
N ARG A 465 8.15 -7.37 -22.04
CA ARG A 465 6.68 -7.45 -21.98
C ARG A 465 6.21 -8.09 -20.68
N ARG A 466 6.85 -9.18 -20.23
CA ARG A 466 6.53 -9.81 -18.95
C ARG A 466 6.80 -8.89 -17.76
N VAL A 467 7.95 -8.22 -17.73
CA VAL A 467 8.29 -7.26 -16.66
C VAL A 467 7.32 -6.07 -16.66
N GLN A 468 6.91 -5.60 -17.84
CA GLN A 468 5.90 -4.54 -17.97
C GLN A 468 4.53 -5.01 -17.49
N SER A 469 4.07 -6.21 -17.89
CA SER A 469 2.81 -6.80 -17.41
C SER A 469 2.81 -7.01 -15.89
N GLU A 470 3.89 -7.57 -15.33
CA GLU A 470 4.07 -7.70 -13.88
C GLU A 470 4.06 -6.34 -13.18
N ALA A 471 4.66 -5.31 -13.78
CA ALA A 471 4.69 -3.96 -13.23
C ALA A 471 3.32 -3.27 -13.29
N VAL A 472 2.56 -3.43 -14.38
CA VAL A 472 1.20 -2.90 -14.52
C VAL A 472 0.27 -3.57 -13.51
N ASN A 473 0.35 -4.89 -13.35
CA ASN A 473 -0.39 -5.61 -12.33
C ASN A 473 -0.03 -5.14 -10.90
N SER A 474 1.26 -4.97 -10.60
CA SER A 474 1.68 -4.41 -9.31
C SER A 474 1.18 -2.98 -9.09
N LEU A 475 1.17 -2.14 -10.14
CA LEU A 475 0.63 -0.78 -10.05
C LEU A 475 -0.88 -0.78 -9.78
N ARG A 476 -1.65 -1.62 -10.48
CA ARG A 476 -3.08 -1.81 -10.25
C ARG A 476 -3.37 -2.10 -8.78
N LEU A 477 -2.62 -3.05 -8.20
CA LEU A 477 -2.76 -3.39 -6.78
C LEU A 477 -2.34 -2.23 -5.88
N ASP A 478 -1.24 -1.54 -6.18
CA ASP A 478 -0.80 -0.38 -5.40
C ASP A 478 -1.90 0.70 -5.33
N LEU A 479 -2.62 0.96 -6.43
CA LEU A 479 -3.71 1.93 -6.48
C LEU A 479 -4.87 1.53 -5.54
N VAL A 480 -5.27 0.25 -5.56
CA VAL A 480 -6.31 -0.27 -4.65
C VAL A 480 -5.88 -0.08 -3.19
N TRP A 481 -4.67 -0.48 -2.85
CA TRP A 481 -4.23 -0.44 -1.46
C TRP A 481 -3.93 0.97 -0.96
N HIS A 482 -3.54 1.91 -1.83
CA HIS A 482 -3.46 3.34 -1.49
C HIS A 482 -4.82 3.95 -1.18
N LEU A 483 -5.88 3.51 -1.85
CA LEU A 483 -7.24 3.87 -1.45
C LEU A 483 -7.56 3.31 -0.06
N MET A 484 -7.36 2.00 0.13
CA MET A 484 -7.67 1.32 1.40
C MET A 484 -6.94 1.96 2.58
N ILE A 485 -5.65 2.31 2.46
CA ILE A 485 -4.92 3.05 3.50
C ILE A 485 -5.66 4.33 3.94
N GLY A 486 -6.33 5.00 2.99
CA GLY A 486 -7.09 6.23 3.26
C GLY A 486 -8.46 6.03 3.90
N VAL A 487 -8.96 4.80 4.03
CA VAL A 487 -10.23 4.45 4.68
C VAL A 487 -10.04 3.41 5.81
N MET A 488 -8.84 3.38 6.42
CA MET A 488 -8.49 2.45 7.51
C MET A 488 -8.24 3.19 8.84
N THR A 489 -8.64 4.44 8.95
CA THR A 489 -8.39 5.30 10.12
C THR A 489 -9.13 4.78 11.34
N ASN A 490 -10.42 4.45 11.22
CA ASN A 490 -11.20 3.95 12.34
C ASN A 490 -10.78 2.54 12.75
N VAL A 491 -10.48 1.67 11.78
CA VAL A 491 -9.88 0.34 12.06
C VAL A 491 -8.55 0.49 12.81
N ALA A 492 -7.68 1.41 12.37
CA ALA A 492 -6.41 1.67 13.05
C ALA A 492 -6.62 2.21 14.47
N ARG A 493 -7.58 3.13 14.71
CA ARG A 493 -7.92 3.62 16.06
C ARG A 493 -8.39 2.51 17.00
N VAL A 494 -9.20 1.57 16.50
CA VAL A 494 -9.60 0.38 17.28
C VAL A 494 -8.37 -0.44 17.65
N VAL A 495 -7.47 -0.73 16.70
CA VAL A 495 -6.22 -1.46 16.97
C VAL A 495 -5.31 -0.70 17.95
N GLU A 496 -5.17 0.61 17.79
CA GLU A 496 -4.42 1.48 18.71
C GLU A 496 -4.97 1.45 20.13
N THR A 497 -6.29 1.33 20.28
CA THR A 497 -6.94 1.21 21.59
C THR A 497 -6.46 -0.05 22.33
N TYR A 498 -6.34 -1.18 21.62
CA TYR A 498 -5.80 -2.42 22.18
C TYR A 498 -4.31 -2.33 22.47
N LEU A 499 -3.51 -1.75 21.57
CA LEU A 499 -2.08 -1.52 21.81
C LEU A 499 -1.87 -0.68 23.07
N ARG A 500 -2.64 0.40 23.18
CA ARG A 500 -2.60 1.30 24.31
C ARG A 500 -2.90 0.57 25.61
N SER A 501 -4.01 -0.16 25.65
CA SER A 501 -4.42 -0.96 26.81
C SER A 501 -3.35 -1.98 27.20
N LYS A 502 -2.71 -2.65 26.23
CA LYS A 502 -1.60 -3.58 26.48
C LYS A 502 -0.38 -2.88 27.11
N HIS A 503 0.03 -1.72 26.60
CA HIS A 503 1.14 -0.95 27.15
C HIS A 503 0.82 -0.44 28.56
N ASP A 504 -0.39 0.06 28.77
CA ASP A 504 -0.84 0.53 30.08
C ASP A 504 -0.91 -0.60 31.10
N LEU A 505 -1.35 -1.80 30.72
CA LEU A 505 -1.39 -2.94 31.62
C LEU A 505 0.02 -3.33 32.10
N LEU A 506 1.04 -3.24 31.24
CA LEU A 506 2.44 -3.46 31.65
C LEU A 506 2.91 -2.37 32.62
N ARG A 507 2.57 -1.11 32.34
CA ARG A 507 2.87 0.05 33.18
C ARG A 507 2.20 -0.05 34.56
N ILE A 508 0.90 -0.35 34.59
CA ILE A 508 0.10 -0.54 35.82
C ILE A 508 0.68 -1.69 36.64
N ARG A 509 1.02 -2.84 36.02
CA ARG A 509 1.67 -3.96 36.74
C ARG A 509 3.00 -3.54 37.38
N ALA A 510 3.80 -2.74 36.68
CA ALA A 510 5.06 -2.23 37.24
C ALA A 510 4.81 -1.30 38.45
N VAL A 511 3.80 -0.44 38.38
CA VAL A 511 3.40 0.44 39.50
C VAL A 511 2.86 -0.35 40.67
N LEU A 512 1.95 -1.30 40.45
CA LEU A 512 1.39 -2.14 41.50
C LEU A 512 2.49 -2.94 42.19
N LYS A 513 3.41 -3.54 41.43
CA LYS A 513 4.58 -4.21 42.01
C LYS A 513 5.40 -3.25 42.87
N SER A 514 5.62 -2.03 42.38
CA SER A 514 6.32 -1.00 43.12
C SER A 514 5.61 -0.62 44.43
N ILE A 515 4.28 -0.50 44.43
CA ILE A 515 3.46 -0.20 45.62
C ILE A 515 3.60 -1.30 46.69
N TYR A 516 3.50 -2.57 46.28
CA TYR A 516 3.45 -3.72 47.21
C TYR A 516 4.82 -4.25 47.66
N GLU A 517 5.93 -3.86 47.02
CA GLU A 517 7.30 -4.23 47.43
C GLU A 517 7.95 -3.17 48.35
N GLU A 518 7.53 -3.14 49.62
CA GLU A 518 8.16 -2.37 50.73
C GLU A 518 8.40 -0.87 50.45
N THR A 519 7.33 -0.13 50.19
CA THR A 519 7.41 1.35 50.07
C THR A 519 6.99 2.06 51.35
N GLU A 520 7.63 3.19 51.66
CA GLU A 520 7.14 4.15 52.68
C GLU A 520 5.71 4.62 52.32
N MET A 521 4.83 4.78 53.32
CA MET A 521 3.41 5.13 53.10
C MET A 521 3.21 6.37 52.22
N GLU A 522 4.04 7.40 52.36
CA GLU A 522 3.91 8.64 51.55
C GLU A 522 4.17 8.38 50.05
N LEU A 523 5.14 7.52 49.73
CA LEU A 523 5.42 7.10 48.35
C LEU A 523 4.34 6.17 47.81
N GLN A 524 3.68 5.41 48.69
CA GLN A 524 2.53 4.58 48.33
C GLN A 524 1.37 5.44 47.85
N TYR A 525 0.98 6.47 48.61
CA TYR A 525 -0.11 7.38 48.24
C TYR A 525 0.13 8.08 46.91
N LEU A 526 1.36 8.59 46.68
CA LEU A 526 1.72 9.23 45.42
C LEU A 526 1.61 8.27 44.22
N ARG A 527 1.94 6.99 44.40
CA ARG A 527 1.84 5.98 43.33
C ARG A 527 0.40 5.57 43.07
N GLU A 528 -0.43 5.50 44.10
CA GLU A 528 -1.87 5.27 43.98
C GLU A 528 -2.55 6.44 43.25
N GLU A 529 -2.17 7.69 43.54
CA GLU A 529 -2.65 8.89 42.83
C GLU A 529 -2.31 8.83 41.33
N ILE A 530 -1.07 8.45 40.98
CA ILE A 530 -0.65 8.26 39.58
C ILE A 530 -1.52 7.21 38.86
N LEU A 531 -1.89 6.11 39.54
CA LEU A 531 -2.78 5.11 38.95
C LEU A 531 -4.19 5.66 38.68
N ILE A 532 -4.73 6.44 39.62
CA ILE A 532 -6.05 7.07 39.47
C ILE A 532 -6.03 8.08 38.32
N ASP A 533 -4.98 8.89 38.22
CA ASP A 533 -4.81 9.86 37.13
C ASP A 533 -4.69 9.16 35.77
N LEU A 534 -3.90 8.08 35.70
CA LEU A 534 -3.74 7.29 34.48
C LEU A 534 -5.08 6.66 34.05
N LEU A 535 -5.82 6.06 34.97
CA LEU A 535 -7.15 5.50 34.69
C LEU A 535 -8.13 6.57 34.21
N SER A 536 -8.17 7.72 34.88
CA SER A 536 -9.03 8.84 34.51
C SER A 536 -8.71 9.37 33.11
N LEU A 537 -7.42 9.48 32.78
CA LEU A 537 -6.94 9.89 31.47
C LEU A 537 -7.32 8.86 30.39
N ARG A 538 -7.32 7.55 30.71
CA ARG A 538 -7.73 6.50 29.77
C ARG A 538 -9.23 6.43 29.55
N ILE A 539 -10.04 6.60 30.59
CA ILE A 539 -11.50 6.75 30.44
C ILE A 539 -11.79 7.93 29.50
N TYR A 540 -11.10 9.05 29.71
CA TYR A 540 -11.27 10.24 28.90
C TYR A 540 -10.84 10.04 27.46
N GLU A 541 -9.68 9.40 27.24
CA GLU A 541 -9.17 9.05 25.90
C GLU A 541 -10.13 8.11 25.17
N MET A 542 -10.62 7.06 25.84
CA MET A 542 -11.63 6.15 25.29
C MET A 542 -12.90 6.89 24.86
N LYS A 543 -13.40 7.82 25.69
CA LYS A 543 -14.58 8.63 25.32
C LYS A 543 -14.30 9.65 24.22
N CYS A 544 -13.06 10.07 24.02
CA CYS A 544 -12.70 10.91 22.87
C CYS A 544 -12.66 10.10 21.58
N VAL A 545 -12.12 8.87 21.62
CA VAL A 545 -11.94 8.02 20.43
C VAL A 545 -13.24 7.33 20.03
N HIS A 546 -13.97 6.81 21.02
CA HIS A 546 -15.20 6.04 20.87
C HIS A 546 -16.33 6.71 21.68
N PRO A 547 -16.80 7.90 21.26
CA PRO A 547 -17.77 8.70 22.01
C PRO A 547 -19.11 7.99 22.23
N GLU A 548 -19.47 7.05 21.35
CA GLU A 548 -20.67 6.22 21.41
C GLU A 548 -20.68 5.20 22.55
N LEU A 549 -19.52 4.81 23.09
CA LEU A 549 -19.46 3.86 24.21
C LEU A 549 -19.99 4.50 25.49
N ASP A 550 -20.86 3.81 26.21
CA ASP A 550 -21.31 4.30 27.50
C ASP A 550 -20.20 4.20 28.57
N ALA A 551 -20.33 4.98 29.64
CA ALA A 551 -19.33 4.98 30.71
C ALA A 551 -19.17 3.58 31.36
N PRO A 552 -20.24 2.79 31.61
CA PRO A 552 -20.11 1.43 32.10
C PRO A 552 -19.27 0.51 31.21
N THR A 553 -19.46 0.54 29.89
CA THR A 553 -18.67 -0.27 28.96
C THR A 553 -17.21 0.16 28.95
N VAL A 554 -16.92 1.47 28.95
CA VAL A 554 -15.53 1.97 29.06
C VAL A 554 -14.90 1.53 30.38
N CYS A 555 -15.63 1.58 31.49
CA CYS A 555 -15.14 1.12 32.78
C CYS A 555 -14.98 -0.40 32.89
N ALA A 556 -15.75 -1.18 32.13
CA ALA A 556 -15.61 -2.64 32.11
C ALA A 556 -14.42 -3.09 31.26
N TRP A 557 -14.01 -2.27 30.28
CA TRP A 557 -12.84 -2.49 29.45
C TRP A 557 -11.52 -2.29 30.19
N LEU A 558 -11.44 -1.25 31.02
CA LEU A 558 -10.25 -0.87 31.81
C LEU A 558 -10.13 -1.71 33.07
#